data_AF-R4KIQ9-F1
#
_entry.id   AF-R4KIQ9-F1
#
_cell.length_a   1.000
_cell.length_b   1.000
_cell.length_c   1.000
_cell.angle_alpha   90.00
_cell.angle_beta   90.00
_cell.angle_gamma   90.00
#
_symmetry.space_group_name_H-M   'P 1'
#
loop_
_entity.id
_entity.type
_entity.pdbx_description
1 polymer ?
#
loop_
_entity_poly.entity_id
_entity_poly.type
_entity_poly.pdbx_seq_one_letter_code
_entity_poly.pdbx_strand_id
1 'polypeptide(L)'
;MYNQQQNMMGLPGMPGGQYIPGRQGMQSMQGQQNMQSQQGMPNQQQQNMIKNPQSNLLPQVKSARINDRDTLNFALSQEKYITDNLNVFAREASHRQLHNDVMRIFNETHAMTRELFDLMFRKGWYSLEPEQPQKMAQTHQQFSQYSSQFPYPMYQ
;
A
#
# COMPACT_ATOMS: atom_id res chain seq x y z
N MET A 1 -0.19 12.88 0.57
CA MET A 1 0.24 11.75 -0.30
C MET A 1 -0.85 10.69 -0.21
N TYR A 2 -1.25 10.09 -1.32
CA TYR A 2 -2.31 9.07 -1.33
C TYR A 2 -1.67 7.72 -1.55
N ASN A 3 -1.95 6.75 -0.67
CA ASN A 3 -1.39 5.42 -0.79
C ASN A 3 -2.37 4.51 -1.52
N GLN A 4 -1.83 3.76 -2.48
CA GLN A 4 -2.55 2.76 -3.22
C GLN A 4 -2.61 1.49 -2.38
N GLN A 5 -3.66 1.30 -1.57
CA GLN A 5 -3.94 -0.03 -1.00
C GLN A 5 -4.32 -0.96 -2.15
N GLN A 6 -3.39 -1.85 -2.52
CA GLN A 6 -3.74 -3.04 -3.28
C GLN A 6 -4.59 -3.89 -2.34
N ASN A 7 -5.90 -3.90 -2.54
CA ASN A 7 -6.75 -4.96 -2.02
C ASN A 7 -6.36 -6.25 -2.76
N MET A 8 -5.23 -6.85 -2.37
CA MET A 8 -4.95 -8.24 -2.65
C MET A 8 -6.13 -9.01 -2.09
N MET A 9 -6.84 -9.74 -2.97
CA MET A 9 -7.95 -10.58 -2.59
C MET A 9 -7.56 -11.43 -1.38
N GLY A 10 -8.18 -11.15 -0.23
CA GLY A 10 -8.12 -12.02 0.93
C GLY A 10 -8.68 -13.37 0.51
N LEU A 11 -7.78 -14.34 0.34
CA LEU A 11 -8.14 -15.74 0.31
C LEU A 11 -8.74 -16.10 1.69
N PRO A 12 -9.88 -16.80 1.77
CA PRO A 12 -10.47 -17.17 3.04
C PRO A 12 -9.59 -18.20 3.76
N GLY A 13 -9.17 -17.84 4.98
CA GLY A 13 -8.65 -18.63 6.09
C GLY A 13 -8.24 -20.08 5.87
N MET A 14 -6.96 -20.36 6.09
CA MET A 14 -6.51 -21.63 6.68
C MET A 14 -5.86 -21.34 8.04
N PRO A 15 -6.37 -21.89 9.17
CA PRO A 15 -5.79 -21.69 10.49
C PRO A 15 -4.53 -22.56 10.63
N GLY A 16 -3.37 -21.95 10.39
CA GLY A 16 -2.06 -22.55 10.68
C GLY A 16 -1.66 -22.32 12.14
N GLY A 17 -1.26 -23.41 12.80
CA GLY A 17 -0.15 -23.44 13.75
C GLY A 17 -0.39 -22.83 15.14
N GLN A 18 -0.66 -23.70 16.12
CA GLN A 18 -0.56 -23.39 17.54
C GLN A 18 0.87 -22.95 17.91
N TYR A 19 0.96 -21.80 18.57
CA TYR A 19 2.10 -21.38 19.39
C TYR A 19 2.22 -22.28 20.62
N ILE A 20 3.43 -22.74 20.96
CA ILE A 20 3.77 -23.28 22.28
C ILE A 20 4.77 -22.33 22.94
N PRO A 21 4.38 -21.56 23.98
CA PRO A 21 5.30 -20.77 24.80
C PRO A 21 5.92 -21.61 25.93
N GLY A 22 7.14 -21.24 26.32
CA GLY A 22 7.95 -21.94 27.32
C GLY A 22 7.60 -21.67 28.78
N ARG A 23 8.16 -22.54 29.62
CA ARG A 23 8.49 -22.46 31.06
C ARG A 23 7.40 -22.00 32.05
N GLN A 24 6.95 -22.98 32.84
CA GLN A 24 6.28 -22.84 34.12
C GLN A 24 7.11 -22.09 35.17
N GLY A 25 6.44 -21.20 35.89
CA GLY A 25 6.82 -20.67 37.21
C GLY A 25 5.56 -20.17 37.92
N MET A 26 5.24 -20.75 39.08
CA MET A 26 4.09 -20.45 39.95
C MET A 26 4.30 -19.22 40.84
N GLN A 27 3.19 -18.57 41.24
CA GLN A 27 2.90 -17.75 42.46
C GLN A 27 2.23 -16.41 42.11
N SER A 28 1.33 -15.76 42.88
CA SER A 28 0.25 -16.13 43.83
C SER A 28 -0.46 -14.81 44.23
N MET A 29 -1.80 -14.85 44.35
CA MET A 29 -2.70 -14.02 45.20
C MET A 29 -2.75 -12.47 45.22
N GLN A 30 -4.01 -11.99 45.07
CA GLN A 30 -4.73 -10.90 45.78
C GLN A 30 -4.52 -9.40 45.44
N GLY A 31 -5.65 -8.70 45.23
CA GLY A 31 -5.77 -7.23 45.28
C GLY A 31 -7.07 -6.68 44.67
N GLN A 32 -7.88 -5.98 45.48
CA GLN A 32 -9.24 -5.47 45.23
C GLN A 32 -9.35 -4.22 44.33
N GLN A 33 -10.57 -4.04 43.78
CA GLN A 33 -11.32 -2.79 43.52
C GLN A 33 -10.61 -1.60 42.85
N ASN A 34 -11.11 -1.20 41.68
CA ASN A 34 -11.72 0.13 41.57
C ASN A 34 -12.67 0.26 40.38
N MET A 35 -13.85 0.82 40.69
CA MET A 35 -14.91 1.18 39.78
C MET A 35 -14.67 2.64 39.37
N GLN A 36 -14.39 2.92 38.09
CA GLN A 36 -14.55 4.28 37.58
C GLN A 36 -14.99 4.27 36.12
N SER A 37 -16.15 4.88 35.93
CA SER A 37 -16.83 5.26 34.72
C SER A 37 -15.91 5.87 33.66
N GLN A 38 -16.01 5.39 32.42
CA GLN A 38 -15.73 6.22 31.25
C GLN A 38 -16.82 6.02 30.20
N GLN A 39 -17.73 6.99 30.16
CA GLN A 39 -18.64 7.22 29.06
C GLN A 39 -17.86 7.56 27.79
N GLY A 40 -18.27 6.91 26.69
CA GLY A 40 -18.47 7.52 25.38
C GLY A 40 -17.33 8.32 24.74
N MET A 41 -16.66 7.69 23.78
CA MET A 41 -16.34 8.35 22.51
C MET A 41 -16.57 7.35 21.36
N PRO A 42 -17.58 7.54 20.50
CA PRO A 42 -17.56 6.88 19.20
C PRO A 42 -16.46 7.57 18.39
N ASN A 43 -15.32 6.90 18.25
CA ASN A 43 -14.24 7.31 17.36
C ASN A 43 -14.73 7.16 15.91
N GLN A 44 -15.51 8.11 15.40
CA GLN A 44 -15.77 8.27 13.97
C GLN A 44 -14.52 8.84 13.32
N GLN A 45 -13.48 8.02 13.18
CA GLN A 45 -12.50 8.23 12.13
C GLN A 45 -13.21 7.90 10.82
N GLN A 46 -13.85 8.90 10.20
CA GLN A 46 -14.20 8.81 8.79
C GLN A 46 -12.88 8.63 8.03
N GLN A 47 -12.61 7.39 7.61
CA GLN A 47 -11.64 7.11 6.57
C GLN A 47 -12.14 7.82 5.31
N ASN A 48 -11.55 8.98 5.01
CA ASN A 48 -11.87 9.79 3.84
C ASN A 48 -11.31 9.12 2.57
N MET A 49 -11.78 7.92 2.24
CA MET A 49 -11.45 7.24 1.00
C MET A 49 -11.83 8.09 -0.21
N ILE A 50 -10.87 8.37 -1.08
CA ILE A 50 -11.14 9.00 -2.37
C ILE A 50 -11.43 7.90 -3.39
N LYS A 51 -12.66 7.86 -3.88
CA LYS A 51 -13.12 6.88 -4.88
C LYS A 51 -14.19 7.51 -5.77
N ASN A 52 -14.15 7.25 -7.07
CA ASN A 52 -15.24 7.63 -7.98
C ASN A 52 -16.44 6.67 -7.87
N PRO A 53 -17.66 7.11 -8.24
CA PRO A 53 -18.81 6.23 -8.35
C PRO A 53 -18.50 5.00 -9.21
N GLN A 54 -18.91 3.82 -8.74
CA GLN A 54 -18.61 2.58 -9.44
C GLN A 54 -19.50 2.43 -10.68
N SER A 55 -18.90 2.09 -11.82
CA SER A 55 -19.65 1.82 -13.04
C SER A 55 -20.52 0.55 -12.91
N ASN A 56 -21.72 0.54 -13.49
CA ASN A 56 -22.63 -0.62 -13.53
C ASN A 56 -22.20 -1.75 -14.49
N LEU A 57 -20.94 -1.77 -14.92
CA LEU A 57 -20.39 -2.72 -15.90
C LEU A 57 -20.00 -4.07 -15.26
N LEU A 58 -19.88 -4.13 -13.94
CA LEU A 58 -19.47 -5.36 -13.26
C LEU A 58 -20.68 -6.26 -12.99
N PRO A 59 -20.55 -7.58 -13.17
CA PRO A 59 -21.57 -8.53 -12.76
C PRO A 59 -21.90 -8.37 -11.28
N GLN A 60 -23.19 -8.38 -10.92
CA GLN A 60 -23.61 -8.32 -9.51
C GLN A 60 -23.25 -9.60 -8.74
N VAL A 61 -23.16 -10.73 -9.44
CA VAL A 61 -22.78 -12.03 -8.87
C VAL A 61 -21.37 -12.38 -9.34
N LYS A 62 -20.47 -12.68 -8.39
CA LYS A 62 -19.13 -13.17 -8.71
C LYS A 62 -19.23 -14.52 -9.42
N SER A 63 -18.55 -14.65 -10.56
CA SER A 63 -18.46 -15.90 -11.31
C SER A 63 -16.99 -16.27 -11.50
N ALA A 64 -16.71 -17.53 -11.87
CA ALA A 64 -15.37 -17.98 -12.23
C ALA A 64 -14.84 -17.37 -13.55
N ARG A 65 -15.66 -16.62 -14.29
CA ARG A 65 -15.25 -15.95 -15.53
C ARG A 65 -14.51 -14.66 -15.21
N ILE A 66 -13.41 -14.45 -15.93
CA ILE A 66 -12.64 -13.20 -15.89
C ILE A 66 -13.53 -12.08 -16.45
N ASN A 67 -13.73 -11.03 -15.65
CA ASN A 67 -14.43 -9.81 -16.07
C ASN A 67 -13.41 -8.69 -16.37
N ASP A 68 -13.89 -7.60 -16.97
CA ASP A 68 -13.06 -6.46 -17.38
C ASP A 68 -12.18 -5.89 -16.25
N ARG A 69 -12.70 -5.85 -15.01
CA ARG A 69 -11.91 -5.35 -13.88
C ARG A 69 -10.78 -6.30 -13.54
N ASP A 70 -11.01 -7.61 -13.62
CA ASP A 70 -9.96 -8.60 -13.38
C ASP A 70 -8.91 -8.54 -14.49
N THR A 71 -9.30 -8.35 -15.74
CA THR A 71 -8.38 -8.11 -16.87
C THR A 71 -7.55 -6.85 -16.68
N LEU A 72 -8.16 -5.72 -16.30
CA LEU A 72 -7.42 -4.47 -16.05
C LEU A 72 -6.51 -4.56 -14.83
N ASN A 73 -6.93 -5.27 -13.77
CA ASN A 73 -6.07 -5.53 -12.62
C ASN A 73 -4.83 -6.34 -13.01
N PHE A 74 -5.02 -7.39 -13.82
CA PHE A 74 -3.92 -8.18 -14.34
C PHE A 74 -2.97 -7.29 -15.16
N ALA A 75 -3.49 -6.56 -16.15
CA ALA A 75 -2.69 -5.64 -16.96
C ALA A 75 -1.92 -4.63 -16.10
N LEU A 76 -2.58 -3.97 -15.14
CA LEU A 76 -1.94 -3.00 -14.26
C LEU A 76 -0.82 -3.63 -13.40
N SER A 77 -1.03 -4.84 -12.88
CA SER A 77 -0.01 -5.54 -12.10
C SER A 77 1.20 -5.95 -12.96
N GLN A 78 0.93 -6.35 -14.20
CA GLN A 78 1.94 -6.72 -15.18
C GLN A 78 2.79 -5.50 -15.56
N GLU A 79 2.16 -4.39 -15.95
CA GLU A 79 2.86 -3.17 -16.34
C GLU A 79 3.75 -2.61 -15.22
N LYS A 80 3.31 -2.67 -13.96
CA LYS A 80 4.15 -2.33 -12.80
C LYS A 80 5.39 -3.22 -12.70
N TYR A 81 5.19 -4.53 -12.84
CA TYR A 81 6.28 -5.50 -12.80
C TYR A 81 7.33 -5.24 -13.90
N ILE A 82 6.89 -4.98 -15.14
CA ILE A 82 7.80 -4.62 -16.23
C ILE A 82 8.51 -3.31 -15.92
N THR A 83 7.79 -2.30 -15.44
CA THR A 83 8.35 -1.00 -15.13
C THR A 83 9.48 -1.10 -14.10
N ASP A 84 9.28 -1.87 -13.03
CA ASP A 84 10.31 -2.10 -12.01
C ASP A 84 11.56 -2.77 -12.60
N ASN A 85 11.38 -3.78 -13.45
CA ASN A 85 12.49 -4.48 -14.11
C ASN A 85 13.24 -3.59 -15.10
N LEU A 86 12.51 -2.79 -15.89
CA LEU A 86 13.10 -1.84 -16.83
C LEU A 86 13.90 -0.75 -16.10
N ASN A 87 13.50 -0.37 -14.88
CA ASN A 87 14.25 0.59 -14.07
C ASN A 87 15.63 0.03 -13.67
N VAL A 88 15.68 -1.24 -13.25
CA VAL A 88 16.96 -1.93 -12.97
C VAL A 88 17.79 -2.03 -14.25
N PHE A 89 17.19 -2.49 -15.35
CA PHE A 89 17.91 -2.67 -16.60
C PHE A 89 18.47 -1.35 -17.15
N ALA A 90 17.67 -0.27 -17.14
CA ALA A 90 18.12 1.04 -17.60
C ALA A 90 19.35 1.53 -16.82
N ARG A 91 19.40 1.31 -15.51
CA ARG A 91 20.53 1.73 -14.66
C ARG A 91 21.81 0.96 -14.95
N GLU A 92 21.68 -0.31 -15.36
CA GLU A 92 22.82 -1.21 -15.57
C GLU A 92 23.26 -1.31 -17.05
N ALA A 93 22.50 -0.72 -17.97
CA ALA A 93 22.81 -0.73 -19.39
C ALA A 93 24.08 0.10 -19.70
N SER A 94 25.20 -0.60 -19.93
CA SER A 94 26.50 0.02 -20.21
C SER A 94 26.62 0.65 -21.61
N HIS A 95 25.81 0.19 -22.57
CA HIS A 95 25.82 0.69 -23.93
C HIS A 95 24.79 1.80 -24.14
N ARG A 96 25.24 2.96 -24.65
CA ARG A 96 24.42 4.18 -24.78
C ARG A 96 23.18 4.03 -25.66
N GLN A 97 23.28 3.32 -26.79
CA GLN A 97 22.12 3.13 -27.67
C GLN A 97 21.07 2.24 -27.00
N LEU A 98 21.51 1.12 -26.43
CA LEU A 98 20.65 0.22 -25.66
C LEU A 98 19.97 0.93 -24.49
N HIS A 99 20.74 1.72 -23.73
CA HIS A 99 20.18 2.54 -22.64
C HIS A 99 19.06 3.45 -23.15
N ASN A 100 19.27 4.14 -24.27
CA ASN A 100 18.25 5.04 -24.83
C ASN A 100 16.99 4.29 -25.29
N ASP A 101 17.15 3.11 -25.89
CA ASP A 101 16.02 2.27 -26.30
C ASP A 101 15.23 1.77 -25.08
N VAL A 102 15.93 1.29 -24.04
CA VAL A 102 15.31 0.86 -22.78
C VAL A 102 14.58 2.03 -22.11
N MET A 103 15.19 3.22 -22.06
CA MET A 103 14.54 4.41 -21.50
C MET A 103 13.29 4.83 -22.28
N ARG A 104 13.28 4.66 -23.61
CA ARG A 104 12.09 4.90 -24.42
C ARG A 104 10.97 3.94 -24.06
N ILE A 105 11.26 2.63 -24.04
CA ILE A 105 10.28 1.60 -23.67
C ILE A 105 9.78 1.84 -22.25
N PHE A 106 10.68 2.12 -21.30
CA PHE A 106 10.36 2.43 -19.92
C PHE A 106 9.35 3.57 -19.79
N ASN A 107 9.56 4.67 -20.51
CA ASN A 107 8.64 5.80 -20.50
C ASN A 107 7.27 5.45 -21.10
N GLU A 108 7.24 4.69 -22.19
CA GLU A 108 6.01 4.20 -22.82
C GLU A 108 5.22 3.29 -21.84
N THR A 109 5.88 2.32 -21.22
CA THR A 109 5.31 1.42 -20.19
C THR A 109 4.81 2.19 -18.96
N HIS A 110 5.55 3.19 -18.49
CA HIS A 110 5.11 4.06 -17.39
C HIS A 110 3.82 4.82 -17.74
N ALA A 111 3.73 5.36 -18.95
CA ALA A 111 2.55 6.07 -19.43
C ALA A 111 1.34 5.13 -19.49
N MET A 112 1.50 3.92 -20.04
CA MET A 112 0.43 2.91 -20.05
C MET A 112 -0.03 2.51 -18.65
N THR A 113 0.91 2.29 -17.72
CA THR A 113 0.59 2.00 -16.31
C THR A 113 -0.28 3.11 -15.72
N ARG A 114 0.03 4.37 -16.04
CA ARG A 114 -0.74 5.53 -15.58
C ARG A 114 -2.13 5.58 -16.20
N GLU A 115 -2.26 5.33 -17.49
CA GLU A 115 -3.56 5.29 -18.18
C GLU A 115 -4.47 4.19 -17.63
N LEU A 116 -3.92 2.99 -17.37
CA LEU A 116 -4.66 1.88 -16.76
C LEU A 116 -5.17 2.26 -15.37
N PHE A 117 -4.31 2.87 -14.55
CA PHE A 117 -4.70 3.37 -13.23
C PHE A 117 -5.82 4.41 -13.33
N ASP A 118 -5.66 5.42 -14.18
CA ASP A 118 -6.65 6.48 -14.36
C ASP A 118 -7.98 5.93 -14.88
N LEU A 119 -7.96 4.95 -15.80
CA LEU A 119 -9.15 4.28 -16.31
C LEU A 119 -9.89 3.53 -15.19
N MET A 120 -9.16 2.75 -14.39
CA MET A 120 -9.72 2.02 -13.25
C MET A 120 -10.28 2.97 -12.19
N PHE A 121 -9.59 4.08 -11.93
CA PHE A 121 -10.06 5.11 -11.01
C PHE A 121 -11.34 5.78 -11.53
N ARG A 122 -11.39 6.16 -12.82
CA ARG A 122 -12.60 6.71 -13.48
C ARG A 122 -13.80 5.78 -13.39
N LYS A 123 -13.59 4.47 -13.53
CA LYS A 123 -14.63 3.44 -13.41
C LYS A 123 -15.06 3.15 -11.96
N GLY A 124 -14.43 3.80 -10.98
CA GLY A 124 -14.68 3.56 -9.55
C GLY A 124 -14.22 2.17 -9.09
N TRP A 125 -13.23 1.59 -9.78
CA TRP A 125 -12.64 0.29 -9.43
C TRP A 125 -11.42 0.43 -8.53
N TYR A 126 -10.94 1.66 -8.34
CA TYR A 126 -9.81 2.00 -7.51
C TYR A 126 -10.20 3.01 -6.42
N SER A 127 -9.73 2.81 -5.20
CA SER A 127 -9.87 3.76 -4.09
C SER A 127 -8.50 4.15 -3.53
N LEU A 128 -8.38 5.42 -3.13
CA LEU A 128 -7.18 5.99 -2.56
C LEU A 128 -7.43 6.34 -1.10
N GLU A 129 -6.57 5.86 -0.21
CA GLU A 129 -6.58 6.26 1.19
C GLU A 129 -5.71 7.52 1.35
N PRO A 130 -6.25 8.62 1.90
CA PRO A 130 -5.42 9.74 2.33
C PRO A 130 -4.48 9.27 3.43
N GLU A 131 -3.21 9.64 3.33
CA GLU A 131 -2.28 9.40 4.43
C GLU A 131 -2.70 10.21 5.67
N GLN A 132 -2.56 9.61 6.85
CA GLN A 132 -2.92 10.27 8.10
C GLN A 132 -1.91 11.40 8.39
N PRO A 133 -2.36 12.65 8.62
CA PRO A 133 -1.46 13.77 8.92
C PRO A 133 -0.50 13.49 10.08
N GLN A 134 -0.96 12.77 11.10
CA GLN A 134 -0.13 12.32 12.23
C GLN A 134 1.02 11.42 11.81
N LYS A 135 0.79 10.47 10.89
CA LYS A 135 1.86 9.59 10.38
C LYS A 135 2.88 10.37 9.58
N MET A 136 2.43 11.32 8.74
CA MET A 136 3.34 12.22 8.01
C MET A 136 4.22 13.04 8.98
N ALA A 137 3.62 13.62 10.02
CA ALA A 137 4.34 14.39 11.04
C ALA A 137 5.35 13.52 11.81
N GLN A 138 4.97 12.28 12.15
CA GLN A 138 5.84 11.33 12.83
C GLN A 138 7.04 10.91 11.96
N THR A 139 6.81 10.57 10.70
CA THR A 139 7.88 10.24 9.75
C THR A 139 8.81 11.44 9.53
N HIS A 140 8.26 12.66 9.39
CA HIS A 140 9.07 13.88 9.28
C HIS A 140 9.98 14.07 10.51
N GLN A 141 9.44 13.89 11.72
CA GLN A 141 10.23 13.98 12.95
C GLN A 141 11.32 12.91 13.03
N GLN A 142 11.02 11.66 12.66
CA GLN A 142 12.02 10.58 12.58
C GLN A 142 13.16 10.93 11.61
N PHE A 143 12.83 11.39 10.40
CA PHE A 143 13.82 11.80 9.41
C PHE A 143 14.65 13.02 9.84
N SER A 144 14.02 13.98 10.51
CA SER A 144 14.72 15.14 11.07
C SER A 144 15.72 14.74 12.16
N GLN A 145 15.45 13.69 12.94
CA GLN A 145 16.39 13.21 13.96
C GLN A 145 17.62 12.51 13.36
N TYR A 146 17.51 11.89 12.18
CA TYR A 146 18.66 11.30 11.49
C TYR A 146 19.72 12.33 11.07
N SER A 147 19.40 13.62 11.01
CA SER A 147 20.40 14.65 10.74
C SER A 147 21.49 14.73 11.82
N SER A 148 21.20 14.27 13.03
CA SER A 148 22.18 14.17 14.12
C SER A 148 23.23 13.06 13.90
N GLN A 149 22.99 12.13 12.98
CA GLN A 149 23.90 11.05 12.63
C GLN A 149 24.81 11.42 11.46
N PHE A 150 24.66 12.61 10.87
CA PHE A 150 25.54 13.05 9.79
C PHE A 150 26.95 13.33 10.34
N PRO A 151 28.00 12.76 9.72
CA PRO A 151 29.37 12.88 10.21
C PRO A 151 29.95 14.29 10.07
N TYR A 152 29.29 15.19 9.35
CA TYR A 152 29.71 16.57 9.16
C TYR A 152 28.57 17.54 9.47
N PRO A 153 28.81 18.61 10.25
CA PRO A 153 27.83 19.67 10.44
C PRO A 153 27.58 20.38 9.11
N MET A 154 26.31 20.69 8.83
CA MET A 154 25.88 21.47 7.67
C MET A 154 26.57 22.85 7.76
N TYR A 155 27.39 23.19 6.76
CA TYR A 155 28.04 24.50 6.71
C TYR A 155 26.98 25.61 6.62
N GLN A 156 27.03 26.57 7.56
CA GLN A 156 26.24 27.80 7.60
C GLN A 156 26.91 28.91 6.80
#